data_AF-A0A224XG60-F1
#
_entry.id   AF-A0A224XG60-F1
#
_cell.length_a   1.000
_cell.length_b   1.000
_cell.length_c   1.000
_cell.angle_alpha   90.00
_cell.angle_beta   90.00
_cell.angle_gamma   90.00
#
_symmetry.space_group_name_H-M   'P 1'
#
loop_
_entity.id
_entity.type
_entity.pdbx_description
1 polymer ?
#
loop_
_entity_poly.entity_id
_entity_poly.type
_entity_poly.pdbx_seq_one_letter_code
_entity_poly.pdbx_strand_id
1 'polypeptide(L)'
;MLESCLTFLASIISLRTNLGANQTRLSQLEMVTLLCMGDKTHSQLMELMPERCGTVQSKDFEAALAEVAEYRAPNLEASGNMQQGMYVPKGHVWEELYDPIHVLLRAVHRREFQNSMDRFNEYVNQTGRMRSGSSAWPPFREPAQCHEAYSDPRKILKSRVFHALVWLVLYKAVTQHTVSEHVVSLVIYLLEMAVAVTDPTDQPTQVCTVKQTTERNVNDGDLENWFESDWLSDNLRTTISSITLPAQPDVLFDTDSDDEWEEEVEASLVFGGSVEVDDPLSLDSHLMPTLGPDFSSTPAIEGVESLSALPPAAQPL
;
A
#
# COMPACT_ATOMS: atom_id res chain seq x y z
N MET A 1 3.43 -6.65 -14.25
CA MET A 1 2.21 -7.45 -13.95
C MET A 1 2.32 -8.24 -12.66
N LEU A 2 3.37 -9.06 -12.46
CA LEU A 2 3.55 -9.86 -11.24
C LEU A 2 3.67 -9.01 -9.95
N GLU A 3 4.54 -7.99 -9.97
CA GLU A 3 4.70 -7.05 -8.84
C GLU A 3 3.36 -6.42 -8.46
N SER A 4 2.61 -5.92 -9.44
CA SER A 4 1.28 -5.34 -9.24
C SER A 4 0.30 -6.32 -8.60
N CYS A 5 0.33 -7.60 -8.97
CA CYS A 5 -0.49 -8.65 -8.37
C CYS A 5 -0.13 -8.87 -6.89
N LEU A 6 1.16 -8.98 -6.57
CA LEU A 6 1.62 -9.16 -5.19
C LEU A 6 1.29 -7.93 -4.33
N THR A 7 1.48 -6.72 -4.86
CA THR A 7 1.14 -5.48 -4.18
C THR A 7 -0.36 -5.37 -3.96
N PHE A 8 -1.17 -5.83 -4.91
CA PHE A 8 -2.62 -5.90 -4.77
C PHE A 8 -3.06 -6.89 -3.68
N LEU A 9 -2.45 -8.08 -3.61
CA LEU A 9 -2.72 -9.04 -2.54
C LEU A 9 -2.36 -8.47 -1.17
N ALA A 10 -1.17 -7.86 -1.03
CA ALA A 10 -0.74 -7.20 0.20
C ALA A 10 -1.71 -6.07 0.59
N SER A 11 -2.14 -5.26 -0.38
CA SER A 11 -3.12 -4.19 -0.19
C SER A 11 -4.46 -4.71 0.32
N ILE A 12 -5.02 -5.77 -0.27
CA ILE A 12 -6.28 -6.37 0.18
C ILE A 12 -6.17 -6.86 1.63
N ILE A 13 -5.06 -7.52 1.96
CA ILE A 13 -4.82 -8.06 3.29
C ILE A 13 -4.72 -6.93 4.32
N SER A 14 -4.06 -5.82 3.98
CA SER A 14 -3.88 -4.67 4.86
C SER A 14 -5.09 -3.74 4.95
N LEU A 15 -5.93 -3.64 3.91
CA LEU A 15 -7.13 -2.78 3.92
C LEU A 15 -8.16 -3.22 4.99
N ARG A 16 -8.19 -4.52 5.31
CA ARG A 16 -9.02 -5.07 6.39
C ARG A 16 -8.61 -4.57 7.77
N THR A 17 -7.35 -4.23 7.98
CA THR A 17 -6.79 -3.82 9.27
C THR A 17 -7.50 -2.62 9.88
N ASN A 18 -8.25 -1.85 9.08
CA ASN A 18 -9.00 -0.69 9.52
C ASN A 18 -10.51 -0.94 9.76
N LEU A 19 -11.04 -2.12 9.39
CA LEU A 19 -12.45 -2.46 9.59
C LEU A 19 -12.68 -2.94 11.03
N GLY A 20 -13.21 -2.04 11.87
CA GLY A 20 -13.47 -2.30 13.29
C GLY A 20 -12.33 -1.90 14.23
N ALA A 21 -11.30 -1.23 13.71
CA ALA A 21 -10.22 -0.67 14.52
C ALA A 21 -10.73 0.51 15.39
N ASN A 22 -10.11 0.68 16.55
CA ASN A 22 -10.40 1.82 17.43
C ASN A 22 -10.05 3.14 16.70
N GLN A 23 -10.96 4.12 16.74
CA GLN A 23 -10.76 5.43 16.12
C GLN A 23 -9.45 6.09 16.55
N THR A 24 -9.08 6.01 17.83
CA THR A 24 -7.81 6.57 18.32
C THR A 24 -6.59 5.93 17.65
N ARG A 25 -6.62 4.61 17.40
CA ARG A 25 -5.54 3.89 16.73
C ARG A 25 -5.49 4.23 15.24
N LEU A 26 -6.63 4.41 14.60
CA LEU A 26 -6.70 4.90 13.22
C LEU A 26 -6.12 6.30 13.11
N SER A 27 -6.52 7.23 13.98
CA SER A 27 -5.97 8.59 13.99
C SER A 27 -4.46 8.60 14.23
N GLN A 28 -3.95 7.74 15.12
CA GLN A 28 -2.52 7.58 15.33
C GLN A 28 -1.80 7.06 14.08
N LEU A 29 -2.34 6.04 13.43
CA LEU A 29 -1.77 5.45 12.22
C LEU A 29 -1.73 6.44 11.05
N GLU A 30 -2.81 7.22 10.88
CA GLU A 30 -2.89 8.29 9.88
C GLU A 30 -1.83 9.37 10.14
N MET A 31 -1.65 9.76 11.40
CA MET A 31 -0.64 10.76 11.78
C MET A 31 0.79 10.25 11.55
N VAL A 32 1.08 9.00 11.92
CA VAL A 32 2.35 8.32 11.62
C VAL A 32 2.60 8.33 10.12
N THR A 33 1.60 7.99 9.33
CA THR A 33 1.68 7.94 7.87
C THR A 33 2.07 9.30 7.27
N LEU A 34 1.40 10.37 7.70
CA LEU A 34 1.71 11.74 7.26
C LEU A 34 3.14 12.16 7.61
N LEU A 35 3.61 11.84 8.82
CA LEU A 35 4.96 12.17 9.33
C LEU A 35 6.06 11.35 8.65
N CYS A 36 5.76 10.11 8.28
CA CYS A 36 6.69 9.25 7.55
C CYS A 36 6.86 9.72 6.11
N MET A 37 5.79 10.21 5.45
CA MET A 37 5.87 10.80 4.10
C MET A 37 6.66 12.12 4.07
N GLY A 38 6.68 12.88 5.17
CA GLY A 38 7.50 14.08 5.30
C GLY A 38 7.26 14.84 6.61
N ASP A 39 8.17 15.74 6.93
CA ASP A 39 8.04 16.63 8.10
C ASP A 39 6.82 17.54 7.93
N LYS A 40 5.99 17.70 8.97
CA LYS A 40 4.75 18.50 8.90
C LYS A 40 4.67 19.54 10.01
N THR A 41 4.05 20.67 9.73
CA THR A 41 3.65 21.63 10.78
C THR A 41 2.42 21.11 11.53
N HIS A 42 2.14 21.67 12.70
CA HIS A 42 0.90 21.38 13.44
C HIS A 42 -0.36 21.60 12.57
N SER A 43 -0.42 22.74 11.87
CA SER A 43 -1.57 23.10 11.03
C SER A 43 -1.73 22.16 9.84
N GLN A 44 -0.63 21.74 9.21
CA GLN A 44 -0.67 20.77 8.11
C GLN A 44 -1.19 19.41 8.58
N LEU A 45 -0.79 18.95 9.76
CA LEU A 45 -1.33 17.71 10.33
C LEU A 45 -2.82 17.85 10.61
N MET A 46 -3.25 18.94 11.24
CA MET A 46 -4.67 19.20 11.50
C MET A 46 -5.53 19.25 10.23
N GLU A 47 -4.99 19.79 9.13
CA GLU A 47 -5.69 19.88 7.84
C GLU A 47 -5.75 18.55 7.10
N LEU A 48 -4.68 17.76 7.13
CA LEU A 48 -4.57 16.49 6.39
C LEU A 48 -5.21 15.32 7.14
N MET A 49 -5.45 15.45 8.45
CA MET A 49 -6.12 14.42 9.25
C MET A 49 -7.59 14.27 8.81
N PRO A 50 -8.12 13.03 8.67
CA PRO A 50 -9.49 12.82 8.20
C PRO A 50 -10.57 13.51 9.05
N GLU A 51 -11.59 14.10 8.40
CA GLU A 51 -12.66 14.89 9.05
C GLU A 51 -13.48 14.15 10.13
N ARG A 52 -13.52 12.82 10.11
CA ARG A 52 -14.12 12.01 11.19
C ARG A 52 -13.34 12.10 12.51
N CYS A 53 -12.18 12.77 12.50
CA CYS A 53 -11.47 13.22 13.69
C CYS A 53 -11.92 14.61 14.19
N GLY A 54 -12.97 15.22 13.62
CA GLY A 54 -13.07 16.69 13.58
C GLY A 54 -13.83 17.45 14.68
N THR A 55 -14.59 16.84 15.60
CA THR A 55 -15.50 17.66 16.45
C THR A 55 -15.43 17.42 17.96
N VAL A 56 -14.69 16.42 18.43
CA VAL A 56 -14.46 16.16 19.88
C VAL A 56 -12.95 16.05 20.22
N GLN A 57 -12.03 16.21 19.25
CA GLN A 57 -10.73 15.54 19.28
C GLN A 57 -9.45 16.41 19.40
N SER A 58 -9.49 17.63 19.95
CA SER A 58 -8.22 18.35 20.17
C SER A 58 -7.31 17.63 21.18
N LYS A 59 -7.86 17.01 22.23
CA LYS A 59 -7.06 16.28 23.23
C LYS A 59 -6.46 14.99 22.68
N ASP A 60 -7.23 14.23 21.91
CA ASP A 60 -6.75 12.98 21.33
C ASP A 60 -5.70 13.23 20.24
N PHE A 61 -5.86 14.31 19.46
CA PHE A 61 -4.87 14.75 18.50
C PHE A 61 -3.54 15.13 19.17
N GLU A 62 -3.57 16.01 20.18
CA GLU A 62 -2.35 16.43 20.87
C GLU A 62 -1.66 15.28 21.60
N ALA A 63 -2.44 14.37 22.21
CA ALA A 63 -1.90 13.18 22.86
C ALA A 63 -1.22 12.25 21.85
N ALA A 64 -1.87 11.96 20.72
CA ALA A 64 -1.30 11.14 19.66
C ALA A 64 -0.06 11.80 19.04
N LEU A 65 -0.09 13.12 18.80
CA LEU A 65 1.05 13.87 18.27
C LEU A 65 2.24 13.84 19.23
N ALA A 66 1.99 14.07 20.52
CA ALA A 66 3.01 13.98 21.56
C ALA A 66 3.55 12.55 21.72
N GLU A 67 2.75 11.52 21.42
CA GLU A 67 3.19 10.13 21.44
C GLU A 67 4.15 9.84 20.29
N VAL A 68 3.75 10.15 19.04
CA VAL A 68 4.45 9.69 17.83
C VAL A 68 5.50 10.67 17.29
N ALA A 69 5.41 11.96 17.61
CA ALA A 69 6.24 12.99 16.98
C ALA A 69 7.17 13.72 17.96
N GLU A 70 8.33 14.11 17.45
CA GLU A 70 9.27 15.03 18.09
C GLU A 70 9.19 16.40 17.39
N TYR A 71 9.18 17.48 18.17
CA TYR A 71 9.15 18.84 17.65
C TYR A 71 10.57 19.32 17.36
N ARG A 72 10.84 19.63 16.08
CA ARG A 72 12.05 20.28 15.61
C ARG A 72 11.84 21.79 15.57
N ALA A 73 12.59 22.50 16.41
CA ALA A 73 12.50 23.96 16.51
C ALA A 73 12.84 24.66 15.17
N PRO A 74 12.24 25.83 14.92
CA PRO A 74 12.52 26.64 13.73
C PRO A 74 13.99 27.04 13.67
N ASN A 75 14.64 26.80 12.53
CA ASN A 75 16.00 27.23 12.26
C ASN A 75 16.01 28.46 11.33
N LEU A 76 16.95 29.37 11.59
CA LEU A 76 17.20 30.50 10.70
C LEU A 76 18.13 30.03 9.59
N GLU A 77 17.66 30.03 8.35
CA GLU A 77 18.52 29.75 7.20
C GLU A 77 19.53 30.89 7.00
N ALA A 78 20.68 30.57 6.40
CA ALA A 78 21.67 31.57 5.98
C ALA A 78 21.11 32.59 4.96
N SER A 79 19.96 32.28 4.34
CA SER A 79 19.18 33.15 3.45
C SER A 79 18.41 34.26 4.19
N GLY A 80 18.33 34.21 5.52
CA GLY A 80 17.53 35.12 6.34
C GLY A 80 16.05 34.71 6.49
N ASN A 81 15.64 33.61 5.87
CA ASN A 81 14.30 33.05 6.03
C ASN A 81 14.19 32.25 7.32
N MET A 82 13.12 32.50 8.08
CA MET A 82 12.80 31.74 9.29
C MET A 82 11.95 30.53 8.89
N GLN A 83 12.50 29.32 9.01
CA GLN A 83 11.72 28.11 8.81
C GLN A 83 10.73 27.94 9.97
N GLN A 84 9.53 27.44 9.70
CA GLN A 84 8.58 27.10 10.76
C GLN A 84 9.04 25.83 11.49
N GLY A 85 8.70 25.69 12.78
CA GLY A 85 8.96 24.45 13.51
C GLY A 85 8.13 23.30 12.94
N MET A 86 8.77 22.13 12.84
CA MET A 86 8.20 20.96 12.17
C MET A 86 8.17 19.76 13.11
N TYR A 87 7.20 18.88 12.92
CA TYR A 87 7.12 17.59 13.59
C TYR A 87 7.77 16.51 12.75
N VAL A 88 8.56 15.67 13.42
CA VAL A 88 9.24 14.53 12.82
C VAL A 88 8.90 13.24 13.59
N PRO A 89 8.84 12.07 12.93
CA PRO A 89 8.53 10.83 13.62
C PRO A 89 9.65 10.45 14.60
N LYS A 90 9.28 10.00 15.79
CA LYS A 90 10.23 9.48 16.79
C LYS A 90 10.82 8.14 16.35
N GLY A 91 11.95 7.74 16.95
CA GLY A 91 12.61 6.46 16.67
C GLY A 91 11.69 5.23 16.76
N HIS A 92 10.91 5.10 17.83
CA HIS A 92 9.99 3.96 18.00
C HIS A 92 8.90 3.90 16.93
N VAL A 93 8.55 5.02 16.27
CA VAL A 93 7.60 5.02 15.16
C VAL A 93 8.13 4.17 14.02
N TRP A 94 9.40 4.31 13.67
CA TRP A 94 10.03 3.52 12.62
C TRP A 94 10.11 2.03 12.97
N GLU A 95 10.29 1.71 14.25
CA GLU A 95 10.47 0.33 14.72
C GLU A 95 9.16 -0.41 14.97
N GLU A 96 8.08 0.29 15.34
CA GLU A 96 6.84 -0.32 15.82
C GLU A 96 5.60 0.08 15.02
N LEU A 97 5.54 1.30 14.47
CA LEU A 97 4.30 1.88 13.92
C LEU A 97 4.34 2.11 12.40
N TYR A 98 5.52 2.29 11.82
CA TYR A 98 5.68 2.50 10.38
C TYR A 98 5.27 1.24 9.62
N ASP A 99 4.31 1.41 8.70
CA ASP A 99 3.78 0.39 7.80
C ASP A 99 3.86 0.89 6.35
N PRO A 100 4.80 0.36 5.54
CA PRO A 100 4.93 0.72 4.14
C PRO A 100 3.68 0.47 3.29
N ILE A 101 2.90 -0.59 3.60
CA ILE A 101 1.69 -0.89 2.82
C ILE A 101 0.61 0.15 3.11
N HIS A 102 0.48 0.56 4.38
CA HIS A 102 -0.45 1.63 4.73
C HIS A 102 -0.07 2.96 4.08
N VAL A 103 1.22 3.31 4.08
CA VAL A 103 1.72 4.50 3.38
C VAL A 103 1.44 4.42 1.88
N LEU A 104 1.68 3.26 1.25
CA LEU A 104 1.39 3.05 -0.17
C LEU A 104 -0.09 3.24 -0.50
N LEU A 105 -1.00 2.80 0.38
CA LEU A 105 -2.45 2.94 0.22
C LEU A 105 -2.95 4.38 0.42
N ARG A 106 -2.21 5.20 1.19
CA ARG A 106 -2.59 6.59 1.51
C ARG A 106 -1.87 7.63 0.65
N ALA A 107 -0.73 7.29 0.06
CA ALA A 107 0.04 8.17 -0.79
C ALA A 107 -0.78 8.56 -2.03
N VAL A 108 -0.88 9.86 -2.30
CA VAL A 108 -1.47 10.39 -3.53
C VAL A 108 -0.45 10.31 -4.66
N HIS A 109 0.81 10.55 -4.32
CA HIS A 109 1.92 10.54 -5.27
C HIS A 109 2.93 9.46 -4.94
N ARG A 110 3.44 8.76 -5.97
CA ARG A 110 4.49 7.74 -5.83
C ARG A 110 5.74 8.25 -5.09
N ARG A 111 6.04 9.55 -5.22
CA ARG A 111 7.14 10.21 -4.50
C ARG A 111 6.96 10.17 -2.99
N GLU A 112 5.74 10.27 -2.46
CA GLU A 112 5.50 10.28 -1.01
C GLU A 112 5.83 8.92 -0.39
N PHE A 113 5.45 7.84 -1.08
CA PHE A 113 5.85 6.49 -0.69
C PHE A 113 7.37 6.33 -0.72
N GLN A 114 8.03 6.75 -1.81
CA GLN A 114 9.49 6.67 -1.93
C GLN A 114 10.19 7.47 -0.84
N ASN A 115 9.75 8.70 -0.57
CA ASN A 115 10.29 9.54 0.51
C ASN A 115 10.20 8.84 1.87
N SER A 116 9.10 8.13 2.13
CA SER A 116 8.94 7.40 3.39
C SER A 116 9.95 6.25 3.54
N MET A 117 10.23 5.54 2.44
CA MET A 117 11.21 4.46 2.40
C MET A 117 12.64 4.98 2.54
N ASP A 118 12.95 6.10 1.91
CA ASP A 118 14.27 6.75 2.00
C ASP A 118 14.54 7.21 3.44
N ARG A 119 13.54 7.81 4.10
CA ARG A 119 13.62 8.22 5.51
C ARG A 119 13.75 7.04 6.46
N PHE A 120 13.06 5.93 6.19
CA PHE A 120 13.24 4.69 6.94
C PHE A 120 14.67 4.14 6.80
N ASN A 121 15.21 4.11 5.58
CA ASN A 121 16.60 3.70 5.34
C ASN A 121 17.59 4.63 6.04
N GLU A 122 17.34 5.95 6.05
CA GLU A 122 18.15 6.91 6.79
C GLU A 122 18.15 6.59 8.29
N TYR A 123 16.98 6.32 8.87
CA TYR A 123 16.85 5.90 10.27
C TYR A 123 17.62 4.60 10.57
N VAL A 124 17.51 3.57 9.72
CA VAL A 124 18.22 2.29 9.90
C VAL A 124 19.74 2.47 9.80
N ASN A 125 20.21 3.34 8.91
CA ASN A 125 21.62 3.68 8.77
C ASN A 125 22.16 4.42 10.00
N GLN A 126 21.41 5.38 10.53
CA GLN A 126 21.78 6.14 11.73
C GLN A 126 21.84 5.26 12.98
N THR A 127 20.98 4.25 13.08
CA THR A 127 20.96 3.30 14.21
C THR A 127 22.03 2.20 14.11
N GLY A 128 22.82 2.16 13.03
CA GLY A 128 23.92 1.21 12.85
C GLY A 128 23.47 -0.25 12.67
N ARG A 129 22.19 -0.48 12.34
CA ARG A 129 21.61 -1.82 12.21
C ARG A 129 21.91 -2.48 10.86
N MET A 130 22.57 -1.77 9.95
CA MET A 130 22.83 -2.22 8.59
C MET A 130 24.25 -1.87 8.12
N ARG A 131 24.78 -2.63 7.17
CA ARG A 131 26.09 -2.35 6.56
C ARG A 131 25.98 -1.10 5.68
N SER A 132 26.99 -0.24 5.74
CA SER A 132 27.06 0.98 4.92
C SER A 132 26.86 0.65 3.44
N GLY A 133 25.86 1.30 2.81
CA GLY A 133 25.57 1.16 1.38
C GLY A 133 24.58 0.06 1.00
N SER A 134 23.93 -0.60 1.98
CA SER A 134 22.80 -1.51 1.72
C SER A 134 21.46 -0.82 2.05
N SER A 135 20.38 -1.19 1.34
CA SER A 135 19.01 -0.78 1.66
C SER A 135 18.34 -1.86 2.50
N ALA A 136 17.54 -1.45 3.49
CA ALA A 136 16.72 -2.39 4.23
C ALA A 136 15.55 -2.83 3.36
N TRP A 137 15.10 -4.06 3.58
CA TRP A 137 13.78 -4.46 3.11
C TRP A 137 12.71 -3.64 3.82
N PRO A 138 11.58 -3.36 3.15
CA PRO A 138 10.46 -2.67 3.78
C PRO A 138 10.00 -3.42 5.04
N PRO A 139 9.79 -2.72 6.17
CA PRO A 139 9.34 -3.33 7.42
C PRO A 139 7.84 -3.59 7.36
N PHE A 140 7.43 -4.54 6.52
CA PHE A 140 6.03 -4.94 6.39
C PHE A 140 5.49 -5.46 7.72
N ARG A 141 4.24 -5.09 8.04
CA ARG A 141 3.61 -5.40 9.34
C ARG A 141 2.56 -6.47 9.21
N GLU A 142 2.41 -7.27 10.26
CA GLU A 142 1.26 -8.14 10.37
C GLU A 142 -0.02 -7.27 10.55
N PRO A 143 -1.07 -7.52 9.75
CA PRO A 143 -2.38 -6.93 9.96
C PRO A 143 -2.92 -7.18 11.37
N ALA A 144 -3.66 -6.20 11.92
CA ALA A 144 -4.39 -6.40 13.16
C ALA A 144 -5.45 -7.51 13.04
N GLN A 145 -5.90 -8.02 14.19
CA GLN A 145 -6.86 -9.10 14.24
C GLN A 145 -8.18 -8.72 13.55
N CYS A 146 -8.67 -9.65 12.73
CA CYS A 146 -10.04 -9.71 12.25
C CYS A 146 -11.11 -9.55 13.32
N HIS A 147 -11.88 -8.46 13.28
CA HIS A 147 -13.21 -8.39 13.84
C HIS A 147 -14.07 -9.59 13.40
N GLU A 148 -14.78 -10.20 14.36
CA GLU A 148 -15.50 -11.47 14.19
C GLU A 148 -16.58 -11.43 13.09
N ALA A 149 -17.07 -10.24 12.76
CA ALA A 149 -18.07 -10.04 11.70
C ALA A 149 -17.56 -10.28 10.27
N TYR A 150 -16.23 -10.37 10.04
CA TYR A 150 -15.65 -10.51 8.70
C TYR A 150 -14.74 -11.74 8.58
N SER A 151 -14.71 -12.34 7.38
CA SER A 151 -13.76 -13.41 7.07
C SER A 151 -12.35 -12.87 6.81
N ASP A 152 -11.33 -13.64 7.20
CA ASP A 152 -9.93 -13.28 6.97
C ASP A 152 -9.53 -13.40 5.48
N PRO A 153 -9.18 -12.30 4.78
CA PRO A 153 -8.73 -12.31 3.40
C PRO A 153 -7.35 -12.95 3.28
N ARG A 154 -6.55 -13.05 4.35
CA ARG A 154 -5.29 -13.83 4.34
C ARG A 154 -5.56 -15.29 3.96
N LYS A 155 -6.78 -15.80 4.12
CA LYS A 155 -7.19 -17.13 3.62
C LYS A 155 -6.95 -17.31 2.12
N ILE A 156 -6.94 -16.24 1.31
CA ILE A 156 -6.60 -16.33 -0.13
C ILE A 156 -5.19 -16.89 -0.35
N LEU A 157 -4.29 -16.62 0.60
CA LEU A 157 -2.90 -17.07 0.56
C LEU A 157 -2.75 -18.56 0.86
N LYS A 158 -3.81 -19.24 1.30
CA LYS A 158 -3.82 -20.71 1.45
C LYS A 158 -3.98 -21.42 0.10
N SER A 159 -4.42 -20.70 -0.95
CA SER A 159 -4.65 -21.30 -2.26
C SER A 159 -3.34 -21.85 -2.85
N ARG A 160 -3.41 -23.07 -3.40
CA ARG A 160 -2.32 -23.66 -4.18
C ARG A 160 -1.85 -22.82 -5.36
N VAL A 161 -2.74 -22.02 -5.94
CA VAL A 161 -2.39 -21.09 -7.02
C VAL A 161 -1.42 -20.02 -6.50
N PHE A 162 -1.66 -19.49 -5.29
CA PHE A 162 -0.73 -18.57 -4.65
C PHE A 162 0.59 -19.28 -4.29
N HIS A 163 0.54 -20.52 -3.78
CA HIS A 163 1.77 -21.29 -3.52
C HIS A 163 2.61 -21.49 -4.80
N ALA A 164 1.97 -21.75 -5.94
CA ALA A 164 2.64 -21.93 -7.23
C ALA A 164 3.26 -20.61 -7.72
N LEU A 165 2.54 -19.50 -7.54
CA LEU A 165 3.05 -18.16 -7.81
C LEU A 165 4.31 -17.89 -6.98
N VAL A 166 4.28 -18.13 -5.66
CA VAL A 166 5.43 -17.95 -4.75
C VAL A 166 6.62 -18.78 -5.21
N TRP A 167 6.42 -20.07 -5.53
CA TRP A 167 7.49 -20.93 -6.03
C TRP A 167 8.11 -20.36 -7.29
N LEU A 168 7.30 -19.89 -8.26
CA LEU A 168 7.80 -19.34 -9.52
C LEU A 168 8.68 -18.10 -9.29
N VAL A 169 8.26 -17.22 -8.40
CA VAL A 169 9.04 -16.01 -8.08
C VAL A 169 10.35 -16.37 -7.40
N LEU A 170 10.32 -17.24 -6.39
CA LEU A 170 11.53 -17.65 -5.67
C LEU A 170 12.50 -18.43 -6.57
N TYR A 171 11.98 -19.30 -7.43
CA TYR A 171 12.78 -20.02 -8.41
C TYR A 171 13.49 -19.05 -9.35
N LYS A 172 12.76 -18.08 -9.92
CA LYS A 172 13.37 -17.05 -10.79
C LYS A 172 14.38 -16.17 -10.05
N ALA A 173 14.10 -15.79 -8.80
CA ALA A 173 15.01 -15.00 -7.99
C ALA A 173 16.35 -15.71 -7.74
N VAL A 174 16.30 -17.02 -7.49
CA VAL A 174 17.49 -17.84 -7.19
C VAL A 174 18.25 -18.28 -8.44
N THR A 175 17.56 -18.59 -9.53
CA THR A 175 18.20 -19.17 -10.73
C THR A 175 18.53 -18.14 -11.81
N GLN A 176 17.65 -17.15 -12.02
CA GLN A 176 17.78 -16.17 -13.10
C GLN A 176 18.23 -14.81 -12.58
N HIS A 177 18.07 -14.52 -11.28
CA HIS A 177 18.40 -13.24 -10.66
C HIS A 177 17.74 -12.02 -11.35
N THR A 178 16.60 -12.25 -12.02
CA THR A 178 15.83 -11.23 -12.75
C THR A 178 14.74 -10.57 -11.92
N VAL A 179 14.55 -11.02 -10.67
CA VAL A 179 13.51 -10.53 -9.76
C VAL A 179 14.10 -9.46 -8.85
N SER A 180 13.43 -8.31 -8.74
CA SER A 180 13.87 -7.21 -7.87
C SER A 180 13.79 -7.59 -6.38
N GLU A 181 14.67 -7.01 -5.55
CA GLU A 181 14.65 -7.24 -4.10
C GLU A 181 13.31 -6.85 -3.47
N HIS A 182 12.65 -5.82 -4.00
CA HIS A 182 11.31 -5.43 -3.56
C HIS A 182 10.30 -6.56 -3.73
N VAL A 183 10.26 -7.20 -4.91
CA VAL A 183 9.36 -8.32 -5.19
C VAL A 183 9.67 -9.51 -4.30
N VAL A 184 10.95 -9.81 -4.06
CA VAL A 184 11.36 -10.88 -3.13
C VAL A 184 10.86 -10.57 -1.71
N SER A 185 11.11 -9.36 -1.19
CA SER A 185 10.66 -8.96 0.14
C SER A 185 9.14 -9.07 0.31
N LEU A 186 8.39 -8.73 -0.72
CA LEU A 186 6.92 -8.79 -0.74
C LEU A 186 6.41 -10.24 -0.77
N VAL A 187 7.06 -11.13 -1.53
CA VAL A 187 6.75 -12.56 -1.54
C VAL A 187 7.00 -13.18 -0.17
N ILE A 188 8.13 -12.86 0.46
CA ILE A 188 8.46 -13.37 1.80
C ILE A 188 7.43 -12.88 2.83
N TYR A 189 7.04 -11.61 2.78
CA TYR A 189 5.98 -11.07 3.62
C TYR A 189 4.64 -11.82 3.42
N LEU A 190 4.20 -12.00 2.18
CA LEU A 190 2.95 -12.72 1.91
C LEU A 190 3.03 -14.19 2.33
N LEU A 191 4.19 -14.82 2.22
CA LEU A 191 4.42 -16.18 2.71
C LEU A 191 4.31 -16.25 4.24
N GLU A 192 4.86 -15.26 4.96
CA GLU A 192 4.70 -15.12 6.41
C GLU A 192 3.22 -14.95 6.80
N MET A 193 2.48 -14.13 6.06
CA MET A 193 1.02 -13.98 6.26
C MET A 193 0.25 -15.28 6.01
N ALA A 194 0.67 -16.08 5.03
CA ALA A 194 0.09 -17.39 4.76
C ALA A 194 0.32 -18.37 5.94
N VAL A 195 1.52 -18.34 6.53
CA VAL A 195 1.83 -19.13 7.74
C VAL A 195 1.01 -18.64 8.93
N ALA A 196 0.90 -17.33 9.14
CA ALA A 196 0.19 -16.75 10.30
C ALA A 196 -1.31 -17.09 10.34
N VAL A 197 -1.97 -17.24 9.18
CA VAL A 197 -3.40 -17.61 9.10
C VAL A 197 -3.63 -19.13 9.09
N THR A 198 -2.57 -19.92 9.06
CA THR A 198 -2.67 -21.37 9.01
C THR A 198 -2.77 -21.94 10.42
N ASP A 199 -3.92 -22.54 10.76
CA ASP A 199 -4.11 -23.18 12.05
C ASP A 199 -3.29 -24.49 12.10
N PRO A 200 -2.43 -24.71 13.12
CA PRO A 200 -1.70 -25.96 13.29
C PRO A 200 -2.62 -27.19 13.40
N THR A 201 -3.88 -26.99 13.79
CA THR A 201 -4.88 -28.03 13.97
C THR A 201 -5.69 -28.34 12.71
N ASP A 202 -5.56 -27.54 11.64
CA ASP A 202 -6.28 -27.77 10.39
C ASP A 202 -5.95 -29.16 9.80
N GLN A 203 -4.71 -29.65 9.99
CA GLN A 203 -4.29 -31.02 9.60
C GLN A 203 -3.20 -31.58 10.54
N PRO A 204 -3.55 -32.11 11.72
CA PRO A 204 -2.59 -32.53 12.75
C PRO A 204 -1.69 -33.70 12.30
N THR A 205 -2.11 -34.46 11.30
CA THR A 205 -1.39 -35.59 10.75
C THR A 205 -0.36 -35.23 9.67
N GLN A 206 -0.26 -33.95 9.26
CA GLN A 206 0.60 -33.53 8.15
C GLN A 206 1.78 -32.63 8.56
N VAL A 207 1.89 -32.28 9.84
CA VAL A 207 3.04 -31.52 10.36
C VAL A 207 4.23 -32.48 10.49
N CYS A 208 5.32 -32.20 9.77
CA CYS A 208 6.56 -32.99 9.77
C CYS A 208 6.44 -34.45 9.26
N THR A 209 5.33 -34.86 8.66
CA THR A 209 5.29 -36.14 7.94
C THR A 209 6.10 -36.02 6.66
N VAL A 210 7.20 -36.78 6.57
CA VAL A 210 7.95 -36.99 5.34
C VAL A 210 7.11 -37.92 4.45
N LYS A 211 6.12 -37.37 3.75
CA LYS A 211 5.57 -38.05 2.59
C LYS A 211 6.62 -37.98 1.48
N GLN A 212 6.94 -39.10 0.86
CA GLN A 212 7.66 -39.08 -0.40
C GLN A 212 6.75 -38.40 -1.42
N THR A 213 7.08 -37.17 -1.77
CA THR A 213 6.32 -36.44 -2.77
C THR A 213 6.41 -37.19 -4.10
N THR A 214 5.27 -37.39 -4.75
CA THR A 214 5.23 -37.86 -6.14
C THR A 214 5.89 -36.81 -7.03
N GLU A 215 6.83 -37.23 -7.87
CA GLU A 215 7.44 -36.38 -8.88
C GLU A 215 6.35 -35.84 -9.83
N ARG A 216 6.26 -34.51 -9.97
CA ARG A 216 5.23 -33.87 -10.80
C ARG A 216 5.82 -33.29 -12.08
N ASN A 217 5.13 -33.53 -13.18
CA ASN A 217 5.33 -32.84 -14.44
C ASN A 217 4.15 -31.90 -14.66
N VAL A 218 4.42 -30.60 -14.75
CA VAL A 218 3.38 -29.56 -14.79
C VAL A 218 3.51 -28.76 -16.08
N ASN A 219 2.42 -28.13 -16.51
CA ASN A 219 2.46 -27.22 -17.65
C ASN A 219 2.77 -25.79 -17.16
N ASP A 220 3.56 -25.06 -17.93
CA ASP A 220 3.78 -23.64 -17.67
C ASP A 220 2.47 -22.86 -17.80
N GLY A 221 2.27 -21.87 -16.94
CA GLY A 221 1.03 -21.08 -16.85
C GLY A 221 -0.16 -21.77 -16.17
N ASP A 222 -0.15 -23.10 -15.97
CA ASP A 222 -1.24 -23.84 -15.32
C ASP A 222 -1.08 -23.93 -13.79
N LEU A 223 -1.06 -22.77 -13.13
CA LEU A 223 -0.75 -22.66 -11.68
C LEU A 223 -1.68 -23.46 -10.76
N GLU A 224 -2.90 -23.80 -11.21
CA GLU A 224 -3.88 -24.55 -10.42
C GLU A 224 -3.47 -26.02 -10.23
N ASN A 225 -2.83 -26.63 -11.24
CA ASN A 225 -2.51 -28.06 -11.23
C ASN A 225 -1.09 -28.38 -10.74
N TRP A 226 -0.34 -27.36 -10.32
CA TRP A 226 1.02 -27.53 -9.81
C TRP A 226 1.06 -28.31 -8.50
N PHE A 227 0.08 -28.09 -7.62
CA PHE A 227 -0.04 -28.78 -6.34
C PHE A 227 -1.40 -29.44 -6.16
N GLU A 228 -1.43 -30.53 -5.38
CA GLU A 228 -2.65 -31.32 -5.13
C GLU A 228 -3.54 -30.71 -4.05
N SER A 229 -2.95 -29.93 -3.13
CA SER A 229 -3.65 -29.41 -1.96
C SER A 229 -3.37 -27.92 -1.73
N ASP A 230 -4.21 -27.30 -0.90
CA ASP A 230 -4.05 -25.93 -0.40
C ASP A 230 -3.20 -25.87 0.88
N TRP A 231 -2.42 -26.93 1.17
CA TRP A 231 -1.57 -26.98 2.37
C TRP A 231 -0.17 -26.50 2.05
N LEU A 232 0.17 -25.30 2.56
CA LEU A 232 1.44 -24.64 2.27
C LEU A 232 2.66 -25.53 2.57
N SER A 233 2.65 -26.20 3.73
CA SER A 233 3.79 -27.01 4.17
C SER A 233 4.09 -28.19 3.23
N ASP A 234 3.05 -28.84 2.71
CA ASP A 234 3.18 -29.97 1.78
C ASP A 234 3.57 -29.50 0.38
N ASN A 235 2.99 -28.40 -0.08
CA ASN A 235 3.33 -27.79 -1.36
C ASN A 235 4.80 -27.33 -1.40
N LEU A 236 5.32 -26.73 -0.32
CA LEU A 236 6.74 -26.33 -0.23
C LEU A 236 7.71 -27.51 -0.21
N ARG A 237 7.25 -28.72 0.16
CA ARG A 237 8.04 -29.97 0.09
C ARG A 237 7.85 -30.71 -1.24
N THR A 238 6.94 -30.25 -2.08
CA THR A 238 6.65 -30.91 -3.35
C THR A 238 7.76 -30.64 -4.36
N THR A 239 8.32 -31.70 -4.95
CA THR A 239 9.34 -31.59 -5.99
C THR A 239 8.68 -31.60 -7.37
N ILE A 240 8.88 -30.53 -8.14
CA ILE A 240 8.44 -30.43 -9.54
C ILE A 240 9.62 -30.88 -10.42
N SER A 241 9.47 -32.02 -11.10
CA SER A 241 10.55 -32.64 -11.88
C SER A 241 10.74 -32.00 -13.24
N SER A 242 9.64 -31.62 -13.91
CA SER A 242 9.72 -30.91 -15.18
C SER A 242 8.53 -29.97 -15.40
N ILE A 243 8.79 -28.89 -16.15
CA ILE A 243 7.78 -27.92 -16.58
C ILE A 243 7.71 -27.99 -18.10
N THR A 244 6.54 -28.33 -18.63
CA THR A 244 6.26 -28.35 -20.07
C THR A 244 5.92 -26.94 -20.51
N LEU A 245 6.79 -26.35 -21.32
CA LEU A 245 6.55 -25.03 -21.91
C LEU A 245 5.49 -25.14 -23.04
N PRO A 246 4.65 -24.12 -23.25
CA PRO A 246 3.77 -24.08 -24.41
C PRO A 246 4.62 -24.11 -25.68
N ALA A 247 4.14 -24.74 -26.75
CA ALA A 247 4.78 -24.63 -28.04
C ALA A 247 4.86 -23.14 -28.41
N GLN A 248 6.08 -22.61 -28.57
CA GLN A 248 6.23 -21.27 -29.11
C GLN A 248 5.58 -21.25 -30.50
N PRO A 249 4.75 -20.24 -30.84
CA PRO A 249 4.34 -20.07 -32.22
C PRO A 249 5.61 -19.92 -33.06
N ASP A 250 5.71 -20.65 -34.17
CA ASP A 250 6.81 -20.47 -35.13
C ASP A 250 6.77 -19.02 -35.62
N VAL A 251 7.57 -18.15 -35.00
CA VAL A 251 7.79 -16.80 -35.49
C VAL A 251 8.72 -16.98 -36.68
N LEU A 252 8.15 -17.00 -37.89
CA LEU A 252 8.91 -16.79 -39.11
C LEU A 252 9.47 -15.37 -39.04
N PHE A 253 10.69 -15.24 -38.54
CA PHE A 253 11.47 -14.02 -38.72
C PHE A 253 11.79 -13.91 -40.21
N ASP A 254 10.99 -13.14 -40.95
CA ASP A 254 11.50 -12.52 -42.18
C ASP A 254 12.59 -11.54 -41.74
N THR A 255 13.83 -11.95 -42.00
CA THR A 255 15.02 -11.11 -41.95
C THR A 255 14.87 -10.00 -43.00
N ASP A 256 14.38 -8.83 -42.58
CA ASP A 256 14.75 -7.50 -43.09
C ASP A 256 13.82 -6.44 -42.49
N SER A 257 14.18 -5.86 -41.34
CA SER A 257 13.79 -4.51 -40.87
C SER A 257 14.28 -4.30 -39.43
N ASP A 258 15.57 -4.50 -39.20
CA ASP A 258 16.24 -3.89 -38.04
C ASP A 258 16.50 -2.40 -38.37
N ASP A 259 16.48 -1.55 -37.34
CA ASP A 259 16.77 -0.10 -37.34
C ASP A 259 15.56 0.86 -37.49
N GLU A 260 14.73 1.03 -36.44
CA GLU A 260 14.18 2.38 -36.11
C GLU A 260 13.45 2.55 -34.77
N TRP A 261 13.17 1.50 -33.98
CA TRP A 261 12.26 1.63 -32.81
C TRP A 261 12.89 1.55 -31.41
N GLU A 262 14.23 1.50 -31.28
CA GLU A 262 14.88 1.40 -29.96
C GLU A 262 15.18 2.74 -29.26
N GLU A 263 15.05 3.90 -29.92
CA GLU A 263 15.42 5.19 -29.29
C GLU A 263 14.30 5.90 -28.49
N GLU A 264 13.02 5.59 -28.71
CA GLU A 264 11.93 6.34 -28.05
C GLU A 264 11.47 5.79 -26.69
N VAL A 265 11.86 4.56 -26.33
CA VAL A 265 11.35 3.90 -25.09
C VAL A 265 12.30 4.08 -23.91
N GLU A 266 13.61 4.25 -24.13
CA GLU A 266 14.58 4.50 -23.05
C GLU A 266 14.59 5.97 -22.58
N ALA A 267 14.24 6.93 -23.44
CA ALA A 267 14.20 8.35 -23.08
C ALA A 267 13.02 8.74 -22.17
N SER A 268 11.88 8.02 -22.25
CA SER A 268 10.69 8.29 -21.41
C SER A 268 10.77 7.68 -20.00
N LEU A 269 11.76 6.83 -19.73
CA LEU A 269 11.94 6.19 -18.42
C LEU A 269 13.03 6.87 -17.57
N VAL A 270 13.69 7.92 -18.08
CA VAL A 270 14.79 8.62 -17.38
C VAL A 270 14.57 10.14 -17.21
N PHE A 271 13.66 10.80 -17.92
CA PHE A 271 13.32 12.21 -17.66
C PHE A 271 11.81 12.49 -17.73
N GLY A 272 11.31 13.28 -16.77
CA GLY A 272 9.89 13.51 -16.53
C GLY A 272 9.14 14.13 -17.71
N GLY A 273 8.04 13.49 -18.07
CA GLY A 273 6.93 14.06 -18.83
C GLY A 273 5.62 13.68 -18.14
N SER A 274 4.81 14.68 -17.80
CA SER A 274 3.45 14.52 -17.28
C SER A 274 2.58 13.84 -18.34
N VAL A 275 2.13 12.62 -18.06
CA VAL A 275 1.07 11.94 -18.82
C VAL A 275 -0.25 12.34 -18.17
N GLU A 276 -1.06 13.12 -18.89
CA GLU A 276 -2.46 13.35 -18.55
C GLU A 276 -3.21 12.01 -18.65
N VAL A 277 -3.91 11.64 -17.58
CA VAL A 277 -4.72 10.42 -17.53
C VAL A 277 -6.16 10.84 -17.85
N ASP A 278 -6.68 10.37 -18.98
CA ASP A 278 -8.10 10.49 -19.32
C ASP A 278 -8.97 9.79 -18.27
N ASP A 279 -9.92 10.53 -17.71
CA ASP A 279 -10.84 10.10 -16.66
C ASP A 279 -11.97 9.23 -17.26
N PRO A 280 -12.07 7.93 -16.91
CA PRO A 280 -13.04 7.01 -17.53
C PRO A 280 -14.46 7.13 -16.96
N LEU A 281 -14.83 8.23 -16.29
CA LEU A 281 -16.17 8.45 -15.70
C LEU A 281 -16.88 9.72 -16.17
N SER A 282 -16.46 10.33 -17.30
CA SER A 282 -17.28 11.38 -17.92
C SER A 282 -18.57 10.78 -18.52
N LEU A 283 -19.69 11.00 -17.83
CA LEU A 283 -21.03 10.72 -18.34
C LEU A 283 -21.29 11.55 -19.59
N ASP A 284 -21.45 10.85 -20.70
CA ASP A 284 -21.71 11.34 -22.05
C ASP A 284 -22.90 12.31 -22.07
N SER A 285 -22.65 13.60 -22.32
CA SER A 285 -23.65 14.67 -22.33
C SER A 285 -24.46 14.75 -23.63
N HIS A 286 -24.38 13.76 -24.51
CA HIS A 286 -25.16 13.71 -25.73
C HIS A 286 -26.45 12.92 -25.55
N LEU A 287 -27.46 13.54 -24.92
CA LEU A 287 -28.89 13.24 -25.13
C LEU A 287 -29.74 14.25 -24.35
N MET A 288 -29.99 15.43 -24.92
CA MET A 288 -31.24 16.19 -24.68
C MET A 288 -31.52 17.14 -25.86
N PRO A 289 -32.78 17.35 -26.27
CA PRO A 289 -33.14 18.02 -27.52
C PRO A 289 -33.13 19.54 -27.40
N THR A 290 -32.77 20.19 -28.50
CA THR A 290 -32.73 21.64 -28.71
C THR A 290 -34.11 22.29 -28.54
N LEU A 291 -34.20 23.31 -27.67
CA LEU A 291 -35.29 24.31 -27.68
C LEU A 291 -34.65 25.71 -27.71
N GLY A 292 -35.12 26.54 -28.65
CA GLY A 292 -34.52 27.80 -29.07
C GLY A 292 -34.70 28.98 -28.09
N PRO A 293 -34.15 30.15 -28.46
CA PRO A 293 -33.96 31.27 -27.55
C PRO A 293 -35.20 32.16 -27.54
N ASP A 294 -35.77 32.41 -26.38
CA ASP A 294 -36.64 33.57 -26.18
C ASP A 294 -36.86 33.89 -24.69
N PHE A 295 -36.94 35.18 -24.42
CA PHE A 295 -37.35 35.87 -23.19
C PHE A 295 -36.31 36.19 -22.09
N SER A 296 -35.96 37.47 -22.10
CA SER A 296 -35.56 38.31 -20.98
C SER A 296 -36.48 38.18 -19.76
N SER A 297 -35.92 38.31 -18.55
CA SER A 297 -36.15 39.45 -17.63
C SER A 297 -35.80 39.08 -16.18
N THR A 298 -34.91 39.87 -15.56
CA THR A 298 -34.88 40.07 -14.11
C THR A 298 -36.16 40.76 -13.64
N PRO A 299 -36.57 40.55 -12.38
CA PRO A 299 -36.34 41.63 -11.43
C PRO A 299 -35.91 41.16 -10.02
N ALA A 300 -35.23 42.07 -9.33
CA ALA A 300 -35.02 42.07 -7.88
C ALA A 300 -36.32 42.41 -7.13
N ILE A 301 -36.41 42.08 -5.84
CA ILE A 301 -36.86 42.96 -4.74
C ILE A 301 -36.66 42.27 -3.36
N GLU A 302 -35.94 43.02 -2.52
CA GLU A 302 -35.97 43.24 -1.07
C GLU A 302 -36.76 42.34 -0.09
N GLY A 303 -36.17 42.13 1.09
CA GLY A 303 -36.88 41.67 2.29
C GLY A 303 -35.94 41.50 3.50
N VAL A 304 -35.76 42.57 4.26
CA VAL A 304 -35.05 42.65 5.55
C VAL A 304 -35.90 42.02 6.66
N GLU A 305 -35.33 41.21 7.55
CA GLU A 305 -35.65 41.24 8.99
C GLU A 305 -34.60 40.51 9.85
N SER A 306 -34.24 41.18 10.95
CA SER A 306 -33.22 40.84 11.93
C SER A 306 -33.85 40.29 13.23
N LEU A 307 -32.98 39.78 14.13
CA LEU A 307 -33.17 39.54 15.59
C LEU A 307 -33.76 38.15 15.94
N SER A 308 -33.37 37.40 16.97
CA SER A 308 -32.36 37.50 18.04
C SER A 308 -32.43 36.19 18.84
N ALA A 309 -31.29 35.60 19.23
CA ALA A 309 -30.79 35.46 20.61
C ALA A 309 -31.45 34.39 21.53
N LEU A 310 -30.57 33.53 22.07
CA LEU A 310 -30.72 32.63 23.22
C LEU A 310 -31.27 33.32 24.48
N PRO A 311 -31.79 32.54 25.47
CA PRO A 311 -31.14 32.50 26.80
C PRO A 311 -31.28 31.09 27.49
N PRO A 312 -30.95 30.87 28.79
CA PRO A 312 -29.77 30.07 29.19
C PRO A 312 -30.07 28.95 30.21
N ALA A 313 -28.99 28.34 30.70
CA ALA A 313 -28.88 27.20 31.62
C ALA A 313 -29.68 27.27 32.95
N ALA A 314 -30.10 26.09 33.42
CA ALA A 314 -30.57 25.86 34.79
C ALA A 314 -30.09 24.48 35.32
N GLN A 315 -29.23 24.53 36.34
CA GLN A 315 -29.16 23.61 37.48
C GLN A 315 -29.57 24.46 38.72
N PRO A 316 -30.05 23.90 39.86
CA PRO A 316 -29.62 22.63 40.47
C PRO A 316 -30.71 21.77 41.17
N LEU A 317 -30.37 20.51 41.45
CA LEU A 317 -30.46 19.82 42.76
C LEU A 317 -29.74 18.47 42.67
#